data_AF-A0A973T7Y0-F1
#
_entry.id   AF-A0A973T7Y0-F1
#
_cell.length_a   1.000
_cell.length_b   1.000
_cell.length_c   1.000
_cell.angle_alpha   90.00
_cell.angle_beta   90.00
_cell.angle_gamma   90.00
#
_symmetry.space_group_name_H-M   'P 1'
#
loop_
_entity.id
_entity.type
_entity.pdbx_description
1 polymer ?
#
loop_
_entity_poly.entity_id
_entity_poly.type
_entity_poly.pdbx_seq_one_letter_code
_entity_poly.pdbx_strand_id
1 'polypeptide(L)' 'MKIQEWWPLVTAETRNWLIAHNGEPLTQAVSAEILSATRGATESGWWAGESADGPQLTDAAVDWIETIANGEDPAPIE' A
#
# COMPACT_ATOMS: atom_id res chain seq x y z
N MET A 1 5.35 1.53 -10.17
CA MET A 1 4.44 2.56 -9.62
C MET A 1 4.62 2.57 -8.11
N LYS A 2 4.96 3.72 -7.54
CA LYS A 2 5.21 3.93 -6.09
C LYS A 2 3.90 4.13 -5.34
N ILE A 3 3.91 3.91 -4.02
CA ILE A 3 2.72 4.06 -3.16
C ILE A 3 2.08 5.44 -3.26
N GLN A 4 2.88 6.50 -3.33
CA GLN A 4 2.41 7.87 -3.54
C GLN A 4 1.54 8.06 -4.79
N GLU A 5 1.80 7.28 -5.84
CA GLU A 5 1.09 7.41 -7.11
C GLU A 5 -0.29 6.75 -7.08
N TRP A 6 -0.43 5.59 -6.40
CA TRP A 6 -1.69 4.85 -6.36
C TRP A 6 -2.53 5.14 -5.11
N TRP A 7 -1.91 5.60 -4.03
CA TRP A 7 -2.60 5.97 -2.79
C TRP A 7 -3.80 6.91 -2.98
N PRO A 8 -3.72 8.00 -3.77
CA PRO A 8 -4.89 8.86 -3.99
C PRO A 8 -5.96 8.23 -4.90
N LEU A 9 -5.65 7.14 -5.60
CA LEU A 9 -6.56 6.48 -6.55
C LEU A 9 -7.46 5.43 -5.90
N VAL A 10 -7.08 4.92 -4.72
CA VAL A 10 -7.90 4.01 -3.92
C VAL A 10 -8.88 4.79 -3.05
N THR A 11 -9.99 4.14 -2.71
CA THR A 11 -11.05 4.65 -1.86
C THR A 11 -10.54 5.02 -0.47
N ALA A 12 -11.28 5.91 0.20
CA ALA A 12 -11.00 6.25 1.59
C ALA A 12 -11.13 5.03 2.52
N GLU A 13 -12.04 4.11 2.21
CA GLU A 13 -12.20 2.86 2.97
C GLU A 13 -10.93 2.00 2.89
N THR A 14 -10.40 1.78 1.68
CA THR A 14 -9.15 1.04 1.50
C THR A 14 -7.97 1.74 2.16
N ARG A 15 -7.87 3.08 2.09
CA ARG A 15 -6.83 3.82 2.81
C ARG A 15 -6.94 3.66 4.33
N ASN A 16 -8.14 3.75 4.89
CA ASN A 16 -8.36 3.56 6.32
C ASN A 16 -8.00 2.14 6.77
N TRP A 17 -8.34 1.14 5.95
CA TRP A 17 -7.95 -0.25 6.21
C TRP A 17 -6.42 -0.41 6.18
N LEU A 18 -5.76 0.14 5.17
CA LEU A 18 -4.30 0.11 5.05
C LEU A 18 -3.63 0.81 6.23
N ILE A 19 -4.16 1.93 6.71
CA ILE A 19 -3.65 2.60 7.92
C ILE A 19 -3.77 1.72 9.17
N ALA A 20 -4.87 0.98 9.31
CA ALA A 20 -5.12 0.16 10.49
C ALA A 20 -4.40 -1.21 10.47
N HIS A 21 -4.11 -1.74 9.27
CA HIS A 21 -3.68 -3.13 9.04
C HIS A 21 -2.45 -3.23 8.12
N ASN A 22 -1.58 -2.21 8.07
CA ASN A 22 -0.42 -2.16 7.17
C ASN A 22 0.58 -3.32 7.35
N GLY A 23 0.70 -3.88 8.55
CA GLY A 23 1.56 -5.05 8.84
C GLY A 23 0.88 -6.41 8.64
N GLU A 24 -0.38 -6.44 8.19
CA GLU A 24 -1.16 -7.67 8.00
C GLU A 24 -1.23 -8.06 6.50
N PRO A 25 -1.45 -9.35 6.18
CA PRO A 25 -1.72 -9.77 4.81
C PRO A 25 -2.92 -9.03 4.21
N LEU A 26 -2.79 -8.60 2.95
CA LEU A 26 -3.84 -7.86 2.27
C LEU A 26 -5.06 -8.75 2.01
N THR A 27 -6.25 -8.24 2.31
CA THR A 27 -7.49 -8.90 1.91
C THR A 27 -7.64 -8.91 0.38
N GLN A 28 -8.47 -9.82 -0.14
CA GLN A 28 -8.74 -9.88 -1.58
C GLN A 28 -9.35 -8.57 -2.12
N ALA A 29 -10.21 -7.91 -1.34
CA ALA A 29 -10.84 -6.65 -1.74
C ALA A 29 -9.80 -5.52 -1.87
N VAL A 30 -8.96 -5.35 -0.85
CA VAL A 30 -7.89 -4.34 -0.83
C VAL A 30 -6.89 -4.60 -1.94
N SER A 31 -6.47 -5.86 -2.12
CA SER A 31 -5.55 -6.26 -3.19
C SER A 31 -6.11 -5.95 -4.58
N ALA A 32 -7.38 -6.28 -4.83
CA ALA A 32 -8.04 -6.02 -6.11
C ALA A 32 -8.13 -4.53 -6.42
N GLU A 33 -8.40 -3.71 -5.41
CA GLU A 33 -8.50 -2.26 -5.58
C GLU A 33 -7.13 -1.62 -5.85
N ILE A 34 -6.09 -2.02 -5.12
CA ILE A 34 -4.72 -1.56 -5.38
C ILE A 34 -4.28 -2.00 -6.78
N LEU A 35 -4.55 -3.25 -7.18
CA LEU A 35 -4.27 -3.73 -8.54
C LEU A 35 -5.01 -2.92 -9.61
N SER A 36 -6.25 -2.53 -9.35
CA SER A 36 -6.99 -1.65 -10.26
C SER A 36 -6.34 -0.27 -10.38
N ALA A 37 -5.96 0.33 -9.24
CA ALA A 37 -5.26 1.61 -9.18
C ALA A 37 -3.88 1.58 -9.86
N THR A 38 -3.16 0.46 -9.77
CA THR A 38 -1.86 0.28 -10.42
C THR A 38 -1.95 -0.19 -11.86
N ARG A 39 -3.16 -0.36 -12.41
CA ARG A 39 -3.40 -0.92 -13.76
C ARG A 39 -2.75 -2.29 -13.95
N GLY A 40 -2.77 -3.11 -12.89
CA GLY A 40 -2.16 -4.43 -12.86
C GLY A 40 -0.63 -4.42 -12.71
N ALA A 41 -0.01 -3.25 -12.51
CA ALA A 41 1.40 -3.18 -12.20
C ALA A 41 1.63 -3.67 -10.75
N THR A 42 2.13 -4.90 -10.63
CA THR A 42 2.64 -5.48 -9.39
C THR A 42 4.15 -5.31 -9.24
N GLU A 43 4.80 -4.58 -10.17
CA GLU A 43 6.26 -4.49 -10.19
C GLU A 43 6.80 -4.06 -8.81
N SER A 44 7.71 -4.91 -8.34
CA SER A 44 8.23 -5.15 -7.00
C SER A 44 9.06 -4.00 -6.41
N GLY A 45 8.86 -2.77 -6.89
CA GLY A 45 9.67 -1.63 -6.50
C GLY A 45 9.42 -1.11 -5.09
N TRP A 46 8.19 -1.22 -4.53
CA TRP A 46 7.92 -0.59 -3.22
C TRP A 46 6.64 -0.97 -2.47
N TRP A 47 5.65 -1.69 -3.02
CA TRP A 47 4.38 -1.87 -2.28
C TRP A 47 3.89 -3.30 -2.14
N ALA A 48 4.15 -4.19 -3.10
CA ALA A 48 3.73 -5.58 -3.02
C ALA A 48 4.93 -6.47 -2.67
N GLY A 49 4.94 -6.99 -1.45
CA GLY A 49 5.81 -8.07 -1.01
C GLY A 49 5.14 -9.42 -1.21
N GLU A 50 5.93 -10.46 -1.49
CA GLU A 50 5.45 -11.84 -1.50
C GLU A 50 5.60 -12.42 -0.08
N SER A 51 4.53 -12.97 0.48
CA SER A 51 4.53 -13.70 1.75
C SER A 51 3.95 -15.09 1.57
N ALA A 52 4.31 -16.02 2.46
CA ALA A 52 3.73 -17.37 2.47
C ALA A 52 2.20 -17.34 2.70
N ASP A 53 1.71 -16.30 3.38
CA ASP A 53 0.30 -16.12 3.74
C ASP A 53 -0.50 -15.25 2.75
N GLY A 54 0.14 -14.78 1.66
CA GLY A 54 -0.49 -13.96 0.62
C GLY A 54 0.25 -12.65 0.33
N PRO A 55 -0.32 -11.79 -0.54
CA PRO A 55 0.24 -10.49 -0.85
C PRO A 55 0.25 -9.62 0.42
N GLN A 56 1.40 -9.05 0.74
CA GLN A 56 1.58 -8.13 1.86
C GLN A 56 2.19 -6.82 1.38
N LEU A 57 2.12 -5.78 2.21
CA LEU A 57 2.92 -4.59 1.95
C LEU A 57 4.40 -4.89 2.18
N THR A 58 5.28 -4.28 1.40
CA THR A 58 6.71 -4.26 1.77
C THR A 58 6.91 -3.29 2.94
N ASP A 59 7.94 -3.50 3.75
CA ASP A 59 8.29 -2.62 4.88
C ASP A 59 8.30 -1.13 4.50
N ALA A 60 8.84 -0.81 3.33
CA ALA A 60 8.94 0.57 2.88
C ALA A 60 7.57 1.21 2.53
N ALA A 61 6.55 0.42 2.20
CA ALA A 61 5.17 0.89 2.06
C ALA A 61 4.49 1.00 3.43
N VAL A 62 4.80 0.11 4.36
CA VAL A 62 4.34 0.19 5.75
C VAL A 62 4.80 1.49 6.38
N ASP A 63 6.11 1.78 6.35
CA ASP A 63 6.71 3.02 6.87
C ASP A 63 6.06 4.27 6.26
N TRP A 64 5.81 4.24 4.95
CA TRP A 64 5.16 5.35 4.26
C TRP A 64 3.73 5.58 4.74
N ILE A 65 2.95 4.50 4.94
CA ILE A 65 1.59 4.57 5.46
C ILE A 65 1.59 5.04 6.92
N GLU A 66 2.52 4.57 7.74
CA GLU A 66 2.66 5.03 9.14
C GLU A 66 2.92 6.53 9.21
N THR A 67 3.77 7.05 8.32
CA THR A 67 4.06 8.49 8.24
C THR A 67 2.79 9.29 7.91
N ILE A 68 2.01 8.82 6.92
CA ILE A 68 0.72 9.43 6.56
C ILE A 68 -0.29 9.32 7.71
N ALA A 69 -0.35 8.19 8.40
CA ALA A 69 -1.25 7.96 9.53
C ALA A 69 -0.94 8.91 10.70
N ASN A 70 0.33 9.22 10.92
CA ASN A 70 0.79 10.19 11.91
C ASN A 70 0.56 11.65 11.50
N GLY A 71 0.09 11.92 10.27
CA GLY A 71 -0.06 13.26 9.72
C GLY A 71 1.27 13.94 9.40
N GLU A 72 2.34 13.16 9.26
CA GLU A 72 3.67 13.61 8.88
C GLU A 72 3.80 13.60 7.35
N ASP A 73 4.68 14.45 6.81
CA ASP A 73 5.00 14.43 5.38
C ASP A 73 6.00 13.29 5.10
N PRO A 74 5.61 12.25 4.33
CA PRO A 74 6.55 11.19 3.98
C PRO A 74 7.69 11.76 3.15
N ALA A 75 8.92 11.38 3.51
CA ALA A 75 10.10 11.75 2.74
C ALA A 75 9.87 11.40 1.26
N PRO A 76 10.35 12.25 0.32
CA PRO A 76 10.28 11.92 -1.09
C PRO A 76 11.01 10.59 -1.31
N ILE A 77 10.26 9.58 -1.75
CA ILE A 77 10.82 8.27 -2.11
C ILE A 77 11.56 8.44 -3.42
N GLU A 78 12.91 8.47 -3.36
CA GLU A 78 13.82 8.56 -4.51
C GLU A 78 13.68 7.36 -5.46
#